data_AF-A0A956EUL2-F1
#
_entry.id   AF-A0A956EUL2-F1
#
_cell.length_a   1.000
_cell.length_b   1.000
_cell.length_c   1.000
_cell.angle_alpha   90.00
_cell.angle_beta   90.00
_cell.angle_gamma   90.00
#
_symmetry.space_group_name_H-M   'P 1'
#
loop_
_entity.id
_entity.type
_entity.pdbx_description
1 polymer ?
#
loop_
_entity_poly.entity_id
_entity_poly.type
_entity_poly.pdbx_seq_one_letter_code
_entity_poly.pdbx_strand_id
1 'polypeptide(L)'
;MRDLLLLANAEAHPHHAPSTGVTLLFAGILTAMILCLALEEKLHAKKSVIVGFFAVVSLFLGDALGVLPLDRDGHFWMDNPLGERINLPVYIPAIDWGVIAIILGASLFVDVTSKSGLFSWIAIKLTKASGGDPLKLLIYYGCLTVLFSAVLNNVTAMLIIGSLTAVSLKKL
;
A
#
# COMPACT_ATOMS: atom_id res chain seq x y z
N MET A 1 -37.81 -8.11 -17.32
CA MET A 1 -38.29 -8.93 -16.17
C MET A 1 -37.19 -9.78 -15.55
N ARG A 2 -36.28 -10.39 -16.33
CA ARG A 2 -35.07 -11.06 -15.82
C ARG A 2 -34.07 -10.12 -15.12
N ASP A 3 -33.88 -8.91 -15.63
CA ASP A 3 -32.97 -7.92 -15.01
C ASP A 3 -33.51 -7.34 -13.69
N LEU A 4 -34.84 -7.26 -13.57
CA LEU A 4 -35.51 -6.84 -12.31
C LEU A 4 -35.44 -7.95 -11.25
N LEU A 5 -35.50 -9.22 -11.66
CA LEU A 5 -35.29 -10.38 -10.79
C LEU A 5 -33.83 -10.50 -10.33
N LEU A 6 -32.85 -10.15 -11.18
CA LEU A 6 -31.43 -10.12 -10.81
C LEU A 6 -31.12 -9.04 -9.78
N LEU A 7 -31.72 -7.85 -9.90
CA LEU A 7 -31.59 -6.78 -8.91
C LEU A 7 -32.30 -7.12 -7.60
N ALA A 8 -33.47 -7.77 -7.65
CA ALA A 8 -34.17 -8.24 -6.46
C ALA A 8 -33.45 -9.39 -5.72
N ASN A 9 -32.69 -10.23 -6.44
CA ASN A 9 -31.86 -11.29 -5.84
C ASN A 9 -30.51 -10.78 -5.32
N ALA A 10 -30.02 -9.65 -5.85
CA ALA A 10 -28.79 -9.02 -5.38
C ALA A 10 -28.93 -8.39 -3.98
N GLU A 11 -30.15 -8.00 -3.60
CA GLU A 11 -30.45 -7.48 -2.24
C GLU A 11 -30.76 -8.59 -1.22
N ALA A 12 -30.79 -9.85 -1.63
CA ALA A 12 -31.13 -11.00 -0.78
C ALA A 12 -29.92 -11.69 -0.13
N HIS A 13 -28.73 -11.06 -0.18
CA HIS A 13 -27.60 -11.49 0.65
C HIS A 13 -27.68 -10.77 2.00
N PRO A 14 -28.02 -11.46 3.11
CA PRO A 14 -27.96 -10.83 4.41
C PRO A 14 -26.51 -10.44 4.66
N HIS A 15 -26.22 -9.13 4.60
CA HIS A 15 -25.01 -8.56 5.15
C HIS A 15 -25.03 -8.85 6.65
N HIS A 16 -24.49 -9.98 7.07
CA HIS A 16 -24.22 -10.24 8.47
C HIS A 16 -23.26 -9.16 8.94
N ALA A 17 -23.81 -8.12 9.58
CA ALA A 17 -23.00 -7.15 10.28
C ALA A 17 -22.08 -7.94 11.23
N PRO A 18 -20.75 -7.77 11.12
CA PRO A 18 -19.83 -8.52 11.95
C PRO A 18 -20.20 -8.27 13.41
N SER A 19 -20.20 -9.34 14.22
CA SER A 19 -20.53 -9.18 15.63
C SER A 19 -19.57 -8.15 16.25
N THR A 20 -20.07 -7.34 17.17
CA THR A 20 -19.25 -6.31 17.83
C THR A 20 -17.97 -6.90 18.43
N GLY A 21 -18.01 -8.15 18.92
CA GLY A 21 -16.83 -8.86 19.43
C GLY A 21 -15.76 -9.12 18.37
N VAL A 22 -16.16 -9.48 17.15
CA VAL A 22 -15.23 -9.68 16.02
C VAL A 22 -14.57 -8.36 15.63
N THR A 23 -15.37 -7.28 15.50
CA THR A 23 -14.83 -5.95 15.21
C THR A 23 -13.83 -5.48 16.26
N LEU A 24 -14.13 -5.69 17.54
CA LEU A 24 -13.27 -5.29 18.66
C LEU A 24 -11.97 -6.12 18.70
N LEU A 25 -12.04 -7.40 18.35
CA LEU A 25 -10.87 -8.26 18.20
C LEU A 25 -9.93 -7.75 17.09
N PHE A 26 -10.45 -7.46 15.89
CA PHE A 26 -9.63 -6.95 14.79
C PHE A 26 -9.09 -5.54 15.07
N ALA A 27 -9.87 -4.69 15.75
CA ALA A 27 -9.39 -3.39 16.23
C ALA A 27 -8.24 -3.55 17.25
N GLY A 28 -8.33 -4.54 18.14
CA GLY A 28 -7.26 -4.89 19.08
C GLY A 28 -5.99 -5.36 18.38
N ILE A 29 -6.12 -6.24 17.38
CA ILE A 29 -4.99 -6.72 16.55
C ILE A 29 -4.32 -5.55 15.81
N LEU A 30 -5.13 -4.68 15.20
CA LEU A 30 -4.63 -3.48 14.52
C LEU A 30 -3.87 -2.56 15.48
N THR A 31 -4.44 -2.30 16.66
CA THR A 31 -3.82 -1.45 17.68
C THR A 31 -2.51 -2.06 18.18
N ALA A 32 -2.48 -3.38 18.43
CA ALA A 32 -1.28 -4.09 18.82
C ALA A 32 -0.19 -4.01 17.73
N MET A 33 -0.54 -4.18 16.45
CA MET A 33 0.39 -4.01 15.34
C MET A 33 1.00 -2.60 15.29
N ILE A 34 0.18 -1.57 15.45
CA ILE A 34 0.63 -0.17 15.48
C ILE A 34 1.59 0.07 16.65
N LEU A 35 1.27 -0.45 17.84
CA LEU A 35 2.16 -0.36 19.00
C LEU A 35 3.49 -1.11 18.77
N CYS A 36 3.47 -2.30 18.18
CA CYS A 36 4.68 -3.04 17.83
C CYS A 36 5.56 -2.27 16.82
N LEU A 37 4.96 -1.59 15.84
CA LEU A 37 5.68 -0.73 14.90
C LEU A 37 6.27 0.51 15.59
N ALA A 38 5.53 1.12 16.52
CA ALA A 38 6.02 2.26 17.28
C ALA A 38 7.18 1.89 18.22
N LEU A 39 7.18 0.66 18.76
CA LEU A 39 8.20 0.14 19.68
C LEU A 39 9.34 -0.61 18.96
N GLU A 40 9.35 -0.62 17.64
CA GLU A 40 10.33 -1.34 16.83
C GLU A 40 11.79 -1.00 17.19
N GLU A 41 12.08 0.26 17.50
CA GLU A 41 13.41 0.72 17.90
C GLU A 41 13.95 0.00 19.14
N LYS A 42 13.08 -0.64 19.92
CA LYS A 42 13.42 -1.46 21.10
C LYS A 42 13.38 -2.96 20.83
N LEU A 43 12.78 -3.39 19.73
CA LEU A 43 12.45 -4.80 19.45
C LEU A 43 13.47 -5.52 18.55
N HIS A 44 14.43 -4.80 17.94
CA HIS A 44 15.41 -5.33 16.97
C HIS A 44 14.80 -6.15 15.82
N ALA A 45 13.51 -5.98 15.55
CA ALA A 45 12.78 -6.69 14.51
C ALA A 45 12.58 -5.77 13.30
N LYS A 46 12.61 -6.32 12.08
CA LYS A 46 12.33 -5.56 10.87
C LYS A 46 10.83 -5.23 10.80
N LYS A 47 10.46 -3.99 10.45
CA LYS A 47 9.06 -3.56 10.16
C LYS A 47 8.25 -4.60 9.39
N SER A 48 8.84 -5.11 8.31
CA SER A 48 8.21 -6.10 7.43
C SER A 48 7.87 -7.41 8.13
N VAL A 49 8.66 -7.84 9.12
CA VAL A 49 8.40 -9.07 9.89
C VAL A 49 7.22 -8.88 10.84
N ILE A 50 7.16 -7.73 11.51
CA ILE A 50 6.04 -7.38 12.41
C ILE A 50 4.73 -7.37 11.62
N VAL A 51 4.69 -6.61 10.53
CA VAL A 51 3.49 -6.53 9.67
C VAL A 51 3.12 -7.89 9.10
N GLY A 52 4.11 -8.67 8.64
CA GLY A 52 3.88 -10.02 8.11
C GLY A 52 3.26 -10.97 9.14
N PHE A 53 3.73 -10.94 10.38
CA PHE A 53 3.15 -11.75 11.47
C PHE A 53 1.69 -11.38 11.74
N PHE A 54 1.40 -10.09 11.94
CA PHE A 54 0.04 -9.63 12.19
C PHE A 54 -0.90 -9.87 11.00
N ALA A 55 -0.40 -9.79 9.77
CA ALA A 55 -1.17 -10.13 8.57
C ALA A 55 -1.56 -11.61 8.54
N VAL A 56 -0.63 -12.52 8.81
CA VAL A 56 -0.91 -13.97 8.87
C VAL A 56 -1.92 -14.29 9.98
N VAL A 57 -1.74 -13.71 11.17
CA VAL A 57 -2.69 -13.85 12.29
C VAL A 57 -4.08 -13.34 11.90
N SER A 58 -4.16 -12.15 11.30
CA SER A 58 -5.44 -11.55 10.88
C SER A 58 -6.14 -12.39 9.81
N LEU A 59 -5.38 -12.96 8.87
CA LEU A 59 -5.93 -13.78 7.78
C LEU A 59 -6.47 -15.11 8.32
N PHE A 60 -5.72 -15.76 9.21
CA PHE A 60 -6.15 -16.99 9.87
C PHE A 60 -7.37 -16.78 10.77
N LEU A 61 -7.38 -15.71 11.60
CA LEU A 61 -8.56 -15.39 12.41
C LEU A 61 -9.74 -14.94 11.55
N GLY A 62 -9.50 -14.26 10.43
CA GLY A 62 -10.55 -13.83 9.51
C GLY A 62 -11.24 -15.01 8.83
N ASP A 63 -10.47 -16.03 8.48
CA ASP A 63 -10.98 -17.32 8.00
C ASP A 63 -11.75 -18.06 9.10
N ALA A 64 -11.15 -18.25 10.28
CA ALA A 64 -11.76 -18.97 11.40
C ALA A 64 -13.05 -18.33 11.94
N LEU A 65 -13.17 -16.99 11.86
CA LEU A 65 -14.34 -16.24 12.32
C LEU A 65 -15.36 -15.97 11.19
N GLY A 66 -15.13 -16.47 9.97
CA GLY A 66 -16.03 -16.29 8.83
C GLY A 66 -16.19 -14.82 8.39
N VAL A 67 -15.19 -13.99 8.64
CA VAL A 67 -15.19 -12.56 8.28
C VAL A 67 -14.84 -12.37 6.81
N LEU A 68 -14.03 -13.27 6.27
CA LEU A 68 -13.63 -13.24 4.88
C LEU A 68 -14.80 -13.73 4.00
N PRO A 69 -15.03 -13.10 2.82
CA PRO A 69 -16.08 -13.49 1.89
C PRO A 69 -15.68 -14.78 1.15
N LEU A 70 -15.52 -15.86 1.90
CA LEU A 70 -15.31 -17.19 1.37
C LEU A 70 -16.68 -17.77 1.04
N ASP A 71 -16.79 -18.45 -0.10
CA ASP A 71 -17.99 -19.21 -0.42
C ASP A 71 -18.31 -20.20 0.72
N ARG A 72 -19.56 -20.66 0.81
CA ARG A 72 -20.09 -21.50 1.90
C ARG A 72 -19.26 -22.75 2.27
N ASP A 73 -18.31 -23.14 1.43
CA ASP A 73 -17.43 -24.28 1.62
C ASP A 73 -16.03 -23.90 2.17
N GLY A 74 -15.78 -22.63 2.52
CA GLY A 74 -14.49 -22.16 3.04
C GLY A 74 -13.39 -22.01 1.98
N HIS A 75 -13.80 -21.97 0.71
CA HIS A 75 -12.90 -22.06 -0.43
C HIS A 75 -13.19 -20.96 -1.45
N PHE A 76 -12.14 -20.30 -1.94
CA PHE A 76 -12.28 -19.35 -3.03
C PHE A 76 -12.19 -20.10 -4.36
N TRP A 77 -13.29 -20.06 -5.13
CA TRP A 77 -13.34 -20.70 -6.44
C TRP A 77 -13.06 -19.69 -7.54
N MET A 78 -12.07 -20.00 -8.38
CA MET A 78 -11.79 -19.22 -9.58
C MET A 78 -11.94 -20.12 -10.81
N ASP A 79 -12.78 -19.68 -11.75
CA ASP A 79 -12.98 -20.40 -13.00
C ASP A 79 -11.81 -20.07 -13.93
N ASN A 80 -11.09 -21.09 -14.38
CA ASN A 80 -10.06 -20.90 -15.40
C ASN A 80 -10.72 -20.67 -16.79
N PRO A 81 -9.96 -20.20 -17.80
CA PRO A 81 -10.48 -20.04 -19.17
C PRO A 81 -10.98 -21.34 -19.83
N LEU A 82 -10.72 -22.49 -19.20
CA LEU A 82 -11.17 -23.83 -19.62
C LEU A 82 -12.45 -24.28 -18.89
N GLY A 83 -13.02 -23.45 -18.00
CA GLY A 83 -14.27 -23.73 -17.27
C GLY A 83 -14.12 -24.67 -16.08
N GLU A 84 -12.90 -24.93 -15.61
CA GLU A 84 -12.61 -25.75 -14.44
C GLU A 84 -12.51 -24.89 -13.18
N ARG A 85 -13.20 -25.30 -12.11
CA ARG A 85 -13.22 -24.58 -10.83
C ARG A 85 -12.01 -24.98 -10.00
N ILE A 86 -11.07 -24.05 -9.83
CA ILE A 86 -9.88 -24.27 -9.02
C ILE A 86 -10.12 -23.71 -7.62
N ASN A 87 -9.88 -24.55 -6.63
CA ASN A 87 -9.89 -24.18 -5.22
C ASN A 87 -8.58 -23.45 -4.89
N LEU A 88 -8.68 -22.16 -4.55
CA LEU A 88 -7.52 -21.37 -4.14
C LEU A 88 -7.59 -21.11 -2.64
N PRO A 89 -6.46 -21.27 -1.94
CA PRO A 89 -6.38 -20.88 -0.54
C PRO A 89 -6.53 -19.36 -0.41
N VAL A 90 -7.19 -18.92 0.67
CA VAL A 90 -7.64 -17.55 0.90
C VAL A 90 -6.54 -16.46 0.81
N TYR A 91 -5.29 -16.81 1.05
CA TYR A 91 -4.18 -15.85 0.96
C TYR A 91 -3.80 -15.46 -0.48
N ILE A 92 -4.15 -16.27 -1.49
CA ILE A 92 -3.89 -15.95 -2.89
C ILE A 92 -4.81 -14.83 -3.40
N PRO A 93 -6.15 -14.92 -3.27
CA PRO A 93 -7.06 -13.86 -3.69
C PRO A 93 -7.03 -12.64 -2.76
N ALA A 94 -6.59 -12.80 -1.50
CA ALA A 94 -6.43 -11.66 -0.58
C ALA A 94 -5.34 -10.67 -1.03
N ILE A 95 -4.44 -11.08 -1.92
CA ILE A 95 -3.39 -10.23 -2.47
C ILE A 95 -3.86 -9.57 -3.78
N ASP A 96 -3.92 -8.25 -3.79
CA ASP A 96 -4.16 -7.48 -5.01
C ASP A 96 -2.85 -7.35 -5.83
N TRP A 97 -2.77 -8.14 -6.90
CA TRP A 97 -1.64 -8.13 -7.83
C TRP A 97 -1.46 -6.79 -8.55
N GLY A 98 -2.53 -6.04 -8.79
CA GLY A 98 -2.48 -4.71 -9.39
C GLY A 98 -1.79 -3.71 -8.45
N VAL A 99 -2.14 -3.73 -7.17
CA VAL A 99 -1.49 -2.89 -6.15
C VAL A 99 0.00 -3.23 -6.02
N ILE A 100 0.35 -4.52 -5.98
CA ILE A 100 1.77 -4.94 -5.97
C ILE A 100 2.49 -4.44 -7.21
N ALA A 101 1.92 -4.63 -8.41
CA ALA A 101 2.52 -4.21 -9.66
C ALA A 101 2.75 -2.69 -9.71
N ILE A 102 1.80 -1.89 -9.22
CA ILE A 102 1.92 -0.43 -9.13
C ILE A 102 3.02 -0.03 -8.15
N ILE A 103 3.07 -0.62 -6.94
CA ILE A 103 4.08 -0.29 -5.92
C ILE A 103 5.48 -0.65 -6.42
N LEU A 104 5.66 -1.87 -6.95
CA LEU A 104 6.95 -2.32 -7.47
C LEU A 104 7.38 -1.52 -8.69
N GLY A 105 6.47 -1.31 -9.65
CA GLY A 105 6.75 -0.55 -10.87
C GLY A 105 7.15 0.90 -10.56
N ALA A 106 6.40 1.59 -9.70
CA ALA A 106 6.73 2.96 -9.28
C ALA A 106 8.06 3.03 -8.53
N SER A 107 8.35 2.05 -7.66
CA SER A 107 9.61 2.00 -6.90
C SER A 107 10.81 1.77 -7.81
N LEU A 108 10.72 0.81 -8.74
CA LEU A 108 11.80 0.52 -9.69
C LEU A 108 12.04 1.69 -10.64
N PHE A 109 10.97 2.28 -11.18
CA PHE A 109 11.06 3.44 -12.07
C PHE A 109 11.83 4.59 -11.40
N VAL A 110 11.50 4.89 -10.13
CA VAL A 110 12.16 5.96 -9.40
C VAL A 110 13.60 5.63 -9.00
N ASP A 111 13.91 4.39 -8.65
CA ASP A 111 15.30 3.97 -8.39
C ASP A 111 16.18 4.16 -9.65
N VAL A 112 15.71 3.72 -10.81
CA VAL A 112 16.40 3.91 -12.10
C VAL A 112 16.54 5.39 -12.43
N THR A 113 15.46 6.16 -12.28
CA THR A 113 15.45 7.62 -12.54
C THR A 113 16.36 8.39 -11.60
N SER A 114 16.48 7.97 -10.34
CA SER A 114 17.42 8.56 -9.39
C SER A 114 18.87 8.32 -9.82
N LYS A 115 19.18 7.10 -10.26
CA LYS A 115 20.53 6.69 -10.69
C LYS A 115 20.95 7.30 -12.03
N SER A 116 19.99 7.66 -12.89
CA SER A 116 20.27 8.32 -14.18
C SER A 116 20.74 9.78 -14.04
N GLY A 117 20.66 10.35 -12.83
CA GLY A 117 21.05 11.74 -12.57
C GLY A 117 19.96 12.76 -12.91
N LEU A 118 18.74 12.32 -13.25
CA LEU A 118 17.62 13.23 -13.53
C LEU A 118 17.34 14.16 -12.35
N PHE A 119 17.30 13.63 -11.12
CA PHE A 119 17.07 14.44 -9.91
C PHE A 119 18.17 15.46 -9.67
N SER A 120 19.43 15.10 -9.92
CA SER A 120 20.56 16.03 -9.84
C SER A 120 20.44 17.16 -10.88
N TRP A 121 20.01 16.84 -12.10
CA TRP A 121 19.77 17.83 -13.15
C TRP A 121 18.63 18.79 -12.77
N ILE A 122 17.52 18.26 -12.26
CA ILE A 122 16.38 19.05 -11.77
C ILE A 122 16.84 19.97 -10.63
N ALA A 123 17.58 19.46 -9.65
CA ALA A 123 18.08 20.23 -8.51
C ALA A 123 18.95 21.43 -8.95
N ILE A 124 19.88 21.22 -9.89
CA ILE A 124 20.71 22.30 -10.44
C ILE A 124 19.87 23.34 -11.17
N LYS A 125 18.87 22.88 -11.96
CA LYS A 125 18.00 23.77 -12.71
C LYS A 125 17.12 24.63 -11.79
N LEU A 126 16.57 24.05 -10.73
CA LEU A 126 15.81 24.78 -9.71
C LEU A 126 16.69 25.75 -8.92
N THR A 127 17.91 25.35 -8.59
CA THR A 127 18.90 26.23 -7.91
C THR A 127 19.21 27.45 -8.76
N LYS A 128 19.49 27.25 -10.06
CA LYS A 128 19.70 28.37 -11.00
C LYS A 128 18.45 29.24 -11.16
N ALA A 129 17.27 28.64 -11.24
CA ALA A 129 15.99 29.37 -11.34
C ALA A 129 15.70 30.21 -10.08
N SER A 130 16.14 29.76 -8.91
CA SER A 130 15.99 30.51 -7.64
C SER A 130 16.91 31.72 -7.52
N GLY A 131 17.90 31.86 -8.43
CA GLY A 131 18.88 32.93 -8.36
C GLY A 131 19.80 32.86 -7.13
N GLY A 132 19.88 31.70 -6.47
CA GLY A 132 20.63 31.50 -5.23
C GLY A 132 19.89 31.94 -3.97
N ASP A 133 18.65 32.44 -4.08
CA ASP A 133 17.83 32.80 -2.92
C ASP A 133 17.28 31.53 -2.24
N PRO A 134 17.68 31.23 -1.00
CA PRO A 134 17.29 30.01 -0.30
C PRO A 134 15.77 29.91 -0.06
N LEU A 135 15.06 31.03 0.05
CA LEU A 135 13.62 31.05 0.30
C LEU A 135 12.82 30.67 -0.95
N LYS A 136 13.26 31.15 -2.12
CA LYS A 136 12.69 30.74 -3.42
C LYS A 136 13.00 29.29 -3.76
N LEU A 137 14.21 28.84 -3.42
CA LEU A 137 14.62 27.45 -3.60
C LEU A 137 13.76 26.49 -2.77
N LEU A 138 13.47 26.86 -1.50
CA LEU A 138 12.57 26.10 -0.63
C LEU A 138 11.17 25.96 -1.25
N ILE A 139 10.62 27.06 -1.79
CA ILE A 139 9.30 27.04 -2.45
C ILE A 139 9.32 26.11 -3.66
N TYR A 140 10.36 26.16 -4.49
CA TYR A 140 10.49 25.27 -5.64
C TYR A 140 10.59 23.79 -5.26
N TYR A 141 11.39 23.46 -4.24
CA TYR A 141 11.44 22.09 -3.73
C TYR A 141 10.12 21.67 -3.08
N GLY A 142 9.43 22.56 -2.37
CA GLY A 142 8.10 22.30 -1.80
C GLY A 142 7.08 21.96 -2.88
N CYS A 143 6.98 22.76 -3.94
CA CYS A 143 6.08 22.48 -5.07
C CYS A 143 6.44 21.16 -5.77
N LEU A 144 7.75 20.89 -5.94
CA LEU A 144 8.22 19.63 -6.53
C LEU A 144 7.83 18.42 -5.65
N THR A 145 7.91 18.56 -4.33
CA THR A 145 7.51 17.54 -3.34
C THR A 145 6.03 17.23 -3.46
N VAL A 146 5.17 18.26 -3.51
CA VAL A 146 3.72 18.10 -3.63
C VAL A 146 3.37 17.42 -4.95
N LEU A 147 3.99 17.85 -6.05
CA LEU A 147 3.77 17.26 -7.38
C LEU A 147 4.15 15.78 -7.39
N PHE A 148 5.35 15.44 -6.89
CA PHE A 148 5.79 14.04 -6.84
C PHE A 148 4.97 13.21 -5.87
N SER A 149 4.56 13.74 -4.71
CA SER A 149 3.72 13.02 -3.74
C SER A 149 2.31 12.78 -4.26
N ALA A 150 1.79 13.63 -5.14
CA ALA A 150 0.48 13.44 -5.77
C ALA A 150 0.52 12.38 -6.88
N VAL A 151 1.68 12.22 -7.53
CA VAL A 151 1.86 11.28 -8.65
C VAL A 151 2.46 9.94 -8.20
N LEU A 152 3.20 9.91 -7.09
CA LEU A 152 3.94 8.75 -6.61
C LEU A 152 3.45 8.29 -5.24
N ASN A 153 3.62 6.99 -4.98
CA ASN A 153 3.39 6.41 -3.67
C ASN A 153 4.31 7.03 -2.60
N ASN A 154 3.87 7.05 -1.34
CA ASN A 154 4.55 7.70 -0.21
C ASN A 154 6.01 7.25 -0.03
N VAL A 155 6.32 5.97 -0.21
CA VAL A 155 7.69 5.43 -0.13
C VAL A 155 8.60 6.04 -1.21
N THR A 156 8.05 6.16 -2.41
CA THR A 156 8.76 6.67 -3.58
C THR A 156 9.05 8.17 -3.45
N ALA A 157 8.09 8.95 -2.96
CA ALA A 157 8.28 10.37 -2.69
C ALA A 157 9.43 10.62 -1.68
N MET A 158 9.52 9.78 -0.63
CA MET A 158 10.60 9.86 0.37
C MET A 158 11.99 9.61 -0.25
N LEU A 159 12.13 8.66 -1.17
CA LEU A 159 13.40 8.38 -1.86
C LEU A 159 13.85 9.56 -2.74
N ILE A 160 12.93 10.19 -3.47
CA ILE A 160 13.22 11.36 -4.30
C ILE A 160 13.66 12.54 -3.43
N ILE A 161 12.92 12.85 -2.38
CA ILE A 161 13.27 13.95 -1.47
C ILE A 161 14.63 13.70 -0.83
N GLY A 162 14.86 12.49 -0.31
CA GLY A 162 16.14 12.13 0.30
C GLY A 162 17.31 12.32 -0.66
N SER A 163 17.17 11.86 -1.91
CA SER A 163 18.20 12.03 -2.94
C SER A 163 18.42 13.48 -3.35
N LEU A 164 17.35 14.27 -3.51
CA LEU A 164 17.44 15.71 -3.82
C LEU A 164 18.13 16.49 -2.69
N THR A 165 17.73 16.27 -1.43
CA THR A 165 18.34 16.93 -0.27
C THR A 165 19.82 16.59 -0.15
N ALA A 166 20.21 15.33 -0.34
CA ALA A 166 21.60 14.90 -0.31
C ALA A 166 22.45 15.56 -1.41
N VAL A 167 21.90 15.71 -2.62
CA VAL A 167 22.60 16.36 -3.74
C VAL A 167 22.74 17.85 -3.53
N SER A 168 21.71 18.53 -3.01
CA SER A 168 21.76 19.98 -2.74
C SER A 168 22.77 20.33 -1.66
N LEU A 169 22.83 19.54 -0.58
CA LEU A 169 23.84 19.72 0.49
C LEU A 169 25.28 19.53 0.01
N LYS A 170 25.51 18.70 -1.01
CA LYS A 170 26.85 18.54 -1.62
C LYS A 170 27.25 19.67 -2.57
N LYS A 171 26.30 20.52 -2.98
CA LYS A 171 26.51 21.59 -3.98
C LYS A 171 26.46 23.01 -3.39
N LEU A 172 26.03 23.15 -2.14
CA LEU A 172 26.25 24.32 -1.29
C LEU A 172 27.67 24.29 -0.72
#